data_AF-A0AAE1LRA9-F1
#
_entry.id   AF-A0AAE1LRA9-F1
#
_cell.length_a   1.000
_cell.length_b   1.000
_cell.length_c   1.000
_cell.angle_alpha   90.00
_cell.angle_beta   90.00
_cell.angle_gamma   90.00
#
_symmetry.space_group_name_H-M   'P 1'
#
loop_
_entity.id
_entity.type
_entity.pdbx_description
1 polymer ?
#
loop_
_entity_poly.entity_id
_entity_poly.type
_entity_poly.pdbx_seq_one_letter_code
_entity_poly.pdbx_strand_id
1 'polypeptide(L)' 'MAMIGSLPLQRSYFCLIAFAPVIAKRGFIATKESMFPKFAEPIPNVTVTVGRDALLACVVDNLQSYKVKKNLGI' A
#
# COMPACT_ATOMS: atom_id res chain seq x y z
N MET A 1 -13.84 19.30 -52.76
CA MET A 1 -13.77 20.00 -51.46
C MET A 1 -15.20 20.09 -50.93
N ALA A 2 -15.60 19.61 -49.75
CA ALA A 2 -14.90 19.65 -48.47
C ALA A 2 -15.39 18.55 -47.50
N MET A 3 -14.40 17.96 -46.81
CA MET A 3 -14.43 17.37 -45.46
C MET A 3 -15.48 16.30 -45.11
N ILE A 4 -15.19 15.07 -45.53
CA ILE A 4 -15.47 13.86 -44.72
C ILE A 4 -14.32 13.76 -43.70
N GLY A 5 -14.58 13.86 -42.40
CA GLY A 5 -13.53 13.65 -41.38
C GLY A 5 -13.69 14.41 -40.07
N SER A 6 -14.83 14.31 -39.40
CA SER A 6 -14.98 14.80 -38.03
C SER A 6 -14.37 13.78 -37.06
N LEU A 7 -13.30 14.23 -36.41
CA LEU A 7 -12.34 13.52 -35.57
C LEU A 7 -12.98 12.52 -34.56
N PRO A 8 -12.42 11.29 -34.42
CA PRO A 8 -12.71 10.39 -33.30
C PRO A 8 -12.25 10.96 -31.93
N LEU A 9 -11.53 12.09 -31.94
CA LEU A 9 -10.99 12.76 -30.75
C LEU A 9 -12.09 13.37 -29.87
N GLN A 10 -13.22 13.81 -30.42
CA GLN A 10 -14.31 14.42 -29.61
C GLN A 10 -15.00 13.41 -28.70
N ARG A 11 -15.11 12.13 -29.11
CA ARG A 11 -15.75 11.09 -28.29
C ARG A 11 -14.89 10.72 -27.08
N SER A 12 -13.57 10.72 -27.26
CA SER A 12 -12.59 10.56 -26.17
C SER A 12 -12.61 11.74 -25.20
N TYR A 13 -12.64 12.98 -25.73
CA TYR A 13 -12.70 14.20 -24.91
C TYR A 13 -14.01 14.34 -24.14
N PHE A 14 -15.15 13.97 -24.74
CA PHE A 14 -16.45 13.96 -24.06
C PHE A 14 -16.52 12.94 -22.92
N CYS A 15 -15.89 11.77 -23.11
CA CYS A 15 -15.71 10.77 -22.05
C CYS A 15 -14.86 11.35 -20.91
N LEU A 16 -13.73 11.99 -21.22
CA LEU A 16 -12.89 12.64 -20.20
C LEU A 16 -13.64 13.74 -19.42
N ILE A 17 -14.46 14.57 -20.08
CA ILE A 17 -15.24 15.64 -19.40
C ILE A 17 -16.39 15.05 -18.56
N ALA A 18 -17.15 14.10 -19.10
CA ALA A 18 -18.29 13.50 -18.41
C ALA A 18 -17.85 12.62 -17.22
N PHE A 19 -16.66 12.02 -17.30
CA PHE A 19 -16.05 11.27 -16.22
C PHE A 19 -15.10 12.11 -15.34
N ALA A 20 -14.75 13.35 -15.69
CA ALA A 20 -13.92 14.22 -14.84
C ALA A 20 -14.48 14.39 -13.41
N PRO A 21 -15.80 14.66 -13.20
CA PRO A 21 -16.33 14.73 -11.84
C PRO A 21 -16.54 13.34 -11.20
N VAL A 22 -16.60 12.26 -12.00
CA VAL A 22 -16.78 10.89 -11.51
C VAL A 22 -15.46 10.26 -11.06
N ILE A 23 -14.34 10.57 -11.74
CA ILE A 23 -13.00 10.08 -11.39
C ILE A 23 -12.46 10.83 -10.17
N ALA A 24 -12.75 12.13 -10.03
CA ALA A 24 -12.35 12.93 -8.87
C ALA A 24 -13.07 12.54 -7.55
N LYS A 25 -14.13 11.73 -7.61
CA LYS A 25 -14.84 11.18 -6.45
C LYS A 25 -14.71 9.66 -6.30
N ARG A 26 -13.75 9.03 -6.98
CA ARG A 26 -13.31 7.70 -6.56
C ARG A 26 -12.51 7.85 -5.28
N GLY A 27 -13.23 7.85 -4.15
CA GLY A 27 -12.64 7.64 -2.84
C GLY A 27 -11.67 6.46 -2.96
N PHE A 28 -10.42 6.72 -2.57
CA PHE A 28 -9.39 5.71 -2.48
C PHE A 28 -9.89 4.61 -1.55
N ILE A 29 -10.24 3.44 -2.10
CA ILE A 29 -10.50 2.26 -1.27
C ILE A 29 -9.14 1.81 -0.75
N ALA A 30 -8.79 2.27 0.45
CA ALA A 30 -7.67 1.71 1.19
C ALA A 30 -7.98 0.21 1.40
N THR A 31 -7.33 -0.65 0.61
CA THR A 31 -7.38 -2.09 0.80
C THR A 31 -6.98 -2.37 2.24
N LYS A 32 -7.85 -3.02 3.03
CA LYS A 32 -7.62 -3.25 4.47
C LYS A 32 -6.28 -3.95 4.79
N GLU A 33 -5.64 -4.53 3.79
CA GLU A 33 -4.26 -5.03 3.83
C GLU A 33 -3.26 -4.00 4.38
N SER A 34 -3.44 -2.71 4.05
CA SER A 34 -2.59 -1.63 4.55
C SER A 34 -2.83 -1.28 6.02
N MET A 35 -3.80 -1.90 6.70
CA MET A 35 -4.12 -1.65 8.11
C MET A 35 -3.63 -2.77 9.04
N PHE A 36 -3.10 -3.87 8.49
CA PHE A 36 -2.53 -4.95 9.30
C PHE A 36 -1.05 -4.69 9.58
N PRO A 37 -0.56 -5.07 10.77
CA PRO A 37 0.82 -4.90 11.13
C PRO A 37 1.70 -5.79 10.27
N LYS A 38 2.78 -5.23 9.73
CA LYS A 38 3.74 -5.95 8.88
C LYS A 38 5.15 -5.47 9.16
N PHE A 39 6.15 -6.31 8.91
CA PHE A 39 7.53 -5.88 8.99
C PHE A 39 7.82 -4.89 7.86
N ALA A 40 8.31 -3.71 8.22
CA ALA A 40 8.71 -2.69 7.26
C ALA A 40 9.97 -3.13 6.49
N GLU A 41 10.79 -3.97 7.12
CA GLU A 41 12.06 -4.47 6.57
C GLU A 41 12.29 -5.95 6.91
N PRO A 42 13.10 -6.67 6.11
CA PRO A 42 13.51 -8.04 6.44
C PRO A 42 14.27 -8.11 7.77
N ILE A 43 13.96 -9.11 8.59
CA ILE A 43 14.65 -9.32 9.87
C ILE A 43 16.06 -9.88 9.59
N PRO A 44 17.13 -9.26 10.12
CA PRO A 44 18.48 -9.73 9.92
C PRO A 44 18.71 -11.06 10.64
N ASN A 45 19.37 -12.00 9.96
CA ASN A 45 19.85 -13.23 10.57
C ASN A 45 21.07 -12.92 11.44
N VAL A 46 20.93 -13.07 12.75
CA VAL A 46 22.02 -12.92 13.73
C VAL A 46 22.39 -14.28 14.29
N THR A 47 23.69 -14.54 14.32
CA THR A 47 24.26 -15.70 15.01
C THR A 47 24.99 -15.20 16.25
N VAL A 48 24.70 -15.80 17.39
CA VAL A 48 25.35 -15.49 18.66
C VAL A 48 26.02 -16.73 19.22
N THR A 49 27.07 -16.53 20.00
CA THR A 49 27.70 -17.63 20.73
C THR A 49 26.73 -18.23 21.74
N VAL A 50 26.81 -19.54 21.95
CA VAL A 50 26.04 -20.25 22.97
C VAL A 50 26.24 -19.58 24.35
N GLY A 51 25.15 -19.43 25.11
CA GLY A 51 25.16 -18.83 26.45
C GLY A 51 25.09 -17.30 26.47
N ARG A 52 24.73 -16.66 25.35
CA ARG A 52 24.47 -15.20 25.28
C ARG A 52 23.08 -14.91 24.74
N ASP A 53 22.56 -13.75 25.09
CA ASP A 53 21.27 -13.28 24.61
C ASP A 53 21.36 -12.89 23.13
N ALA A 54 20.40 -13.40 22.34
CA ALA A 54 20.19 -12.97 20.97
C ALA A 54 19.10 -11.91 20.92
N LEU A 55 19.45 -10.69 20.51
CA LEU A 55 18.47 -9.62 20.30
C LEU A 55 18.26 -9.41 18.80
N LEU A 56 17.02 -9.63 18.35
CA LEU A 56 16.60 -9.34 16.98
C LEU A 56 15.80 -8.04 16.97
N ALA A 57 16.35 -7.01 16.34
CA ALA A 57 15.64 -5.77 16.08
C ALA A 57 14.67 -5.96 14.91
N CYS A 58 13.47 -5.39 15.01
CA CYS A 58 12.51 -5.36 13.91
C CYS A 58 11.72 -4.05 13.93
N VAL A 59 11.33 -3.59 12.73
CA VAL A 59 10.48 -2.42 12.54
C VAL A 59 9.15 -2.90 11.96
N VAL A 60 8.06 -2.51 12.60
CA VAL A 60 6.70 -2.94 12.25
C VAL A 60 5.86 -1.73 11.87
N ASP A 61 5.35 -1.73 10.64
CA ASP A 61 4.36 -0.78 10.16
C ASP A 61 2.96 -1.14 10.65
N ASN A 62 2.07 -0.15 10.73
CA ASN A 62 0.65 -0.33 11.06
C ASN A 62 0.36 -1.02 12.42
N LEU A 63 1.28 -0.89 13.39
CA LEU A 63 1.12 -1.51 14.71
C LEU A 63 -0.07 -0.93 15.50
N GLN A 64 -0.35 0.37 15.38
CA GLN A 64 -1.53 1.06 15.93
C GLN A 64 -2.02 0.47 17.29
N SER A 65 -3.22 -0.11 17.32
CA SER A 65 -3.86 -0.68 18.52
C SER A 65 -3.60 -2.18 18.71
N TYR A 66 -2.73 -2.79 17.90
CA TYR A 66 -2.39 -4.21 18.02
C TYR A 66 -1.52 -4.43 19.26
N LYS A 67 -1.97 -5.32 20.16
CA LYS A 67 -1.24 -5.64 21.39
C LYS A 67 -0.06 -6.56 21.09
N VAL A 68 1.14 -6.12 21.45
CA VAL A 68 2.32 -6.98 21.46
C VAL A 68 2.22 -7.94 22.64
N LYS A 69 2.04 -9.24 22.36
CA LYS A 69 2.22 -10.27 23.40
C LYS A 69 3.71 -10.45 23.61
N LYS A 70 4.23 -9.97 24.76
CA LYS A 70 5.56 -10.34 25.21
C LYS A 70 5.51 -11.77 25.77
N ASN A 71 5.61 -12.77 24.90
CA ASN A 71 6.00 -14.11 25.35
C ASN A 71 7.51 -14.09 25.52
N LEU A 72 7.97 -13.55 26.65
CA LEU A 72 9.36 -13.65 27.07
C LEU A 72 9.57 -15.05 27.64
N GLY A 73 10.06 -15.96 26.79
CA GLY A 73 10.28 -17.36 27.11
C GLY A 73 11.18 -18.05 26.07
N ILE A 74 12.13 -17.29 25.51
CA ILE A 74 13.29 -17.79 24.78
C ILE A 74 14.48 -17.03 25.35
#